data_AF-A0A6I7P269-F1
#
_entry.id   AF-A0A6I7P269-F1
#
_cell.length_a   1.000
_cell.length_b   1.000
_cell.length_c   1.000
_cell.angle_alpha   90.00
_cell.angle_beta   90.00
_cell.angle_gamma   90.00
#
_symmetry.space_group_name_H-M   'P 1'
#
loop_
_entity.id
_entity.type
_entity.pdbx_description
1 polymer ?
#
loop_
_entity_poly.entity_id
_entity_poly.type
_entity_poly.pdbx_seq_one_letter_code
_entity_poly.pdbx_strand_id
1 'polypeptide(L)'
;MLYSLSEFAFVLLFVALAASALLYVRSLAAEQRAAEQELQIAALTEEVDFLNEMLSEKQYGVVPCWRRPDGSIAPLVGALTVHGPHRYTVSRVRDQDELTLNTAGAEDGSLIMETALRQLYAEELAYAAEHNCYLRIAVQNETDSYAHFRDTASVIARTRMVVINE
;
A
#
# COMPACT_ATOMS: atom_id res chain seq x y z
N MET A 1 76.63 -14.19 -30.47
CA MET A 1 75.80 -13.55 -31.50
C MET A 1 75.42 -12.17 -30.98
N LEU A 2 75.97 -11.11 -31.57
CA LEU A 2 75.59 -9.73 -31.28
C LEU A 2 74.46 -9.37 -32.25
N TYR A 3 73.23 -9.25 -31.75
CA TYR A 3 72.12 -8.71 -32.53
C TYR A 3 72.44 -7.28 -32.94
N SER A 4 72.11 -6.91 -34.18
CA SER A 4 72.34 -5.54 -34.61
C SER A 4 71.32 -4.60 -33.95
N LEU A 5 71.72 -3.33 -33.74
CA LEU A 5 70.84 -2.30 -33.16
C LEU A 5 69.52 -2.16 -33.95
N SER A 6 69.53 -2.43 -35.26
CA SER A 6 68.34 -2.37 -36.10
C SER A 6 67.40 -3.57 -35.89
N GLU A 7 67.92 -4.76 -35.61
CA GLU A 7 67.09 -5.93 -35.26
C GLU A 7 66.37 -5.70 -33.93
N PHE A 8 67.04 -5.10 -32.94
CA PHE A 8 66.45 -4.77 -31.65
C PHE A 8 65.36 -3.70 -31.78
N ALA A 9 65.59 -2.68 -32.61
CA ALA A 9 64.59 -1.65 -32.90
C ALA A 9 63.35 -2.22 -33.58
N PHE A 10 63.51 -3.19 -34.50
CA PHE A 10 62.39 -3.88 -35.15
C PHE A 10 61.58 -4.70 -34.16
N VAL A 11 62.22 -5.45 -33.27
CA VAL A 11 61.52 -6.22 -32.23
C VAL A 11 60.72 -5.29 -31.33
N LEU A 12 61.30 -4.17 -30.88
CA LEU A 12 60.60 -3.18 -30.06
C LEU A 12 59.42 -2.55 -30.79
N LEU A 13 59.54 -2.25 -32.09
CA LEU A 13 58.44 -1.74 -32.91
C LEU A 13 57.28 -2.73 -32.95
N PHE A 14 57.54 -4.02 -33.20
CA PHE A 14 56.49 -5.03 -33.24
C PHE A 14 55.83 -5.25 -31.87
N VAL A 15 56.60 -5.20 -30.79
CA VAL A 15 56.06 -5.26 -29.42
C VAL A 15 55.17 -4.05 -29.13
N ALA A 16 55.59 -2.85 -29.53
CA ALA A 16 54.80 -1.63 -29.37
C ALA A 16 53.49 -1.70 -30.18
N LEU A 17 53.55 -2.12 -31.44
CA LEU A 17 52.37 -2.29 -32.29
C LEU A 17 51.40 -3.35 -31.73
N ALA A 18 51.92 -4.48 -31.23
CA ALA A 18 51.12 -5.52 -30.61
C ALA A 18 50.44 -5.00 -29.32
N ALA A 19 51.16 -4.24 -28.49
CA ALA A 19 50.60 -3.64 -27.29
C ALA A 19 49.51 -2.61 -27.62
N SER A 20 49.72 -1.76 -28.64
CA SER A 20 48.71 -0.80 -29.11
C SER A 20 47.47 -1.49 -29.65
N ALA A 21 47.62 -2.55 -30.45
CA ALA A 21 46.48 -3.32 -30.95
C ALA A 21 45.69 -3.97 -29.81
N LEU A 22 46.37 -4.51 -28.79
CA LEU A 22 45.74 -5.15 -27.65
C LEU A 22 44.98 -4.14 -26.77
N LEU A 23 45.55 -2.94 -26.58
CA LEU A 23 44.87 -1.83 -25.90
C LEU A 23 43.64 -1.35 -26.67
N TYR A 24 43.73 -1.25 -28.00
CA TYR A 24 42.60 -0.84 -28.84
C TYR A 24 41.42 -1.84 -28.77
N VAL A 25 41.70 -3.15 -28.82
CA VAL A 25 40.65 -4.16 -28.67
C VAL A 25 40.00 -4.08 -27.28
N ARG A 26 40.78 -3.81 -26.24
CA ARG A 26 40.26 -3.65 -24.88
C ARG A 26 39.41 -2.39 -24.71
N SER A 27 39.80 -1.27 -25.32
CA SER A 27 38.99 -0.04 -25.26
C SER A 27 37.66 -0.23 -25.97
N LEU A 28 37.66 -0.88 -27.14
CA LEU A 28 36.45 -1.13 -27.91
C LEU A 28 35.48 -2.07 -27.16
N ALA A 29 36.01 -3.11 -26.50
CA ALA A 29 35.21 -3.99 -25.65
C ALA A 29 34.70 -3.30 -24.36
N ALA A 30 35.41 -2.28 -23.86
CA ALA A 30 34.97 -1.49 -22.72
C ALA A 30 33.86 -0.51 -23.11
N GLU A 31 33.97 0.15 -24.27
CA GLU A 31 32.93 1.02 -24.83
C GLU A 31 31.64 0.27 -25.08
N GLN A 32 31.70 -0.96 -25.63
CA GLN A 32 30.52 -1.80 -25.82
C GLN A 32 29.82 -2.12 -24.49
N ARG A 33 30.58 -2.49 -23.46
CA ARG A 33 30.02 -2.77 -22.12
C ARG A 33 29.41 -1.52 -21.47
N ALA A 34 30.05 -0.36 -21.65
CA ALA A 34 29.51 0.90 -21.14
C ALA A 34 28.16 1.21 -21.80
N ALA A 35 28.06 1.05 -23.13
CA ALA A 35 26.81 1.25 -23.85
C ALA A 35 25.70 0.27 -23.41
N GLU A 36 26.03 -1.01 -23.19
CA GLU A 36 25.08 -1.99 -22.65
C GLU A 36 24.60 -1.63 -21.24
N GLN A 37 25.51 -1.15 -20.38
CA GLN A 37 25.17 -0.71 -19.03
C GLN A 37 24.30 0.54 -19.04
N GLU A 38 24.56 1.51 -19.91
CA GLU A 38 23.73 2.70 -20.07
C GLU A 38 22.30 2.34 -20.48
N LEU A 39 22.13 1.38 -21.39
CA LEU A 39 20.81 0.88 -21.77
C LEU A 39 20.09 0.18 -20.60
N GLN A 40 20.80 -0.62 -19.82
CA GLN A 40 20.22 -1.26 -18.63
C GLN A 40 19.81 -0.23 -17.57
N ILE A 41 20.64 0.79 -17.33
CA ILE A 41 20.31 1.87 -16.38
C ILE A 41 19.08 2.63 -16.85
N ALA A 42 18.96 2.93 -18.14
CA ALA A 42 17.79 3.59 -18.70
C ALA A 42 16.52 2.76 -18.49
N ALA A 43 16.56 1.46 -18.80
CA ALA A 43 15.42 0.56 -18.60
C ALA A 43 15.02 0.43 -17.12
N LEU A 44 15.99 0.30 -16.22
CA LEU A 44 15.73 0.23 -14.78
C LEU A 44 15.18 1.54 -14.22
N THR A 45 15.62 2.67 -14.76
CA THR A 45 15.12 4.00 -14.35
C THR A 45 13.66 4.16 -14.76
N GLU A 46 13.29 3.74 -15.98
CA GLU A 46 11.89 3.73 -16.43
C GLU A 46 11.01 2.82 -15.56
N GLU A 47 11.51 1.63 -15.18
CA GLU A 47 10.78 0.73 -14.27
C GLU A 47 10.60 1.35 -12.87
N VAL A 48 11.63 2.00 -12.33
CA VAL A 48 11.55 2.70 -11.05
C VAL A 48 10.54 3.85 -11.12
N ASP A 49 10.53 4.62 -12.20
CA ASP A 49 9.58 5.73 -12.38
C ASP A 49 8.14 5.21 -12.47
N PHE A 50 7.89 4.14 -13.23
CA PHE A 50 6.58 3.48 -13.28
C PHE A 50 6.14 2.96 -11.90
N LEU A 51 7.04 2.31 -11.16
CA LEU A 51 6.73 1.82 -9.82
C LEU A 51 6.44 2.96 -8.85
N ASN A 52 7.15 4.08 -8.96
CA ASN A 52 6.91 5.28 -8.15
C ASN A 52 5.55 5.92 -8.49
N GLU A 53 5.17 5.98 -9.77
CA GLU A 53 3.86 6.44 -10.19
C GLU A 53 2.75 5.55 -9.61
N MET A 54 2.86 4.22 -9.77
CA MET A 54 1.94 3.25 -9.19
C MET A 54 1.87 3.32 -7.65
N LEU A 55 3.00 3.56 -6.99
CA LEU A 55 3.04 3.78 -5.54
C LEU A 55 2.34 5.08 -5.16
N SER A 56 2.52 6.16 -5.93
CA SER A 56 1.86 7.43 -5.67
C SER A 56 0.34 7.33 -5.81
N GLU A 57 -0.16 6.57 -6.81
CA GLU A 57 -1.58 6.27 -6.96
C GLU A 57 -2.11 5.49 -5.75
N LYS A 58 -1.33 4.52 -5.26
CA LYS A 58 -1.70 3.68 -4.10
C LYS A 58 -1.51 4.36 -2.76
N GLN A 59 -0.64 5.38 -2.65
CA GLN A 59 -0.39 6.10 -1.41
C GLN A 59 -1.64 6.85 -0.91
N TYR A 60 -2.53 7.22 -1.84
CA TYR A 60 -3.84 7.79 -1.53
C TYR A 60 -4.98 6.76 -1.53
N GLY A 61 -4.70 5.52 -1.95
CA GLY A 61 -5.66 4.42 -1.94
C GLY A 61 -5.82 3.83 -0.54
N VAL A 62 -6.88 4.20 0.17
CA VAL A 62 -7.22 3.58 1.46
C VAL A 62 -7.70 2.14 1.21
N VAL A 63 -7.01 1.15 1.75
CA VAL A 63 -7.33 -0.29 1.62
C VAL A 63 -8.04 -0.80 2.88
N PRO A 64 -8.77 -1.93 2.85
CA PRO A 64 -9.31 -2.51 4.10
C PRO A 64 -8.16 -3.00 5.00
N CYS A 65 -8.26 -2.81 6.32
CA CYS A 65 -7.25 -3.29 7.27
C CYS A 65 -7.22 -4.83 7.31
N TRP A 66 -6.16 -5.43 6.75
CA TRP A 66 -5.97 -6.88 6.69
C TRP A 66 -5.57 -7.47 8.05
N ARG A 67 -6.16 -8.61 8.42
CA ARG A 67 -5.47 -9.61 9.25
C ARG A 67 -5.85 -11.05 8.90
N ARG A 68 -5.60 -11.47 7.65
CA ARG A 68 -5.11 -12.80 7.24
C ARG A 68 -4.92 -12.90 5.72
N PRO A 69 -3.91 -13.65 5.22
CA PRO A 69 -3.65 -13.80 3.79
C PRO A 69 -4.52 -14.80 3.02
N ASP A 70 -5.60 -15.30 3.64
CA ASP A 70 -6.28 -16.52 3.17
C ASP A 70 -7.71 -16.27 2.64
N GLY A 71 -8.22 -15.03 2.69
CA GLY A 71 -9.61 -14.70 2.35
C GLY A 71 -9.74 -13.63 1.26
N SER A 72 -10.61 -13.86 0.27
CA SER A 72 -10.95 -12.89 -0.78
C SER A 72 -11.80 -11.71 -0.28
N ILE A 73 -12.41 -11.84 0.90
CA ILE A 73 -13.27 -10.85 1.55
C ILE A 73 -12.63 -10.52 2.91
N ALA A 74 -12.19 -9.27 3.11
CA ALA A 74 -11.61 -8.84 4.37
C ALA A 74 -12.60 -9.03 5.56
N PRO A 75 -12.15 -9.53 6.72
CA PRO A 75 -13.05 -9.82 7.84
C PRO A 75 -13.73 -8.55 8.37
N LEU A 76 -14.99 -8.70 8.80
CA LEU A 76 -15.72 -7.66 9.51
C LEU A 76 -15.10 -7.47 10.90
N VAL A 77 -14.92 -6.22 11.34
CA VAL A 77 -14.51 -5.92 12.73
C VAL A 77 -15.68 -6.09 13.71
N GLY A 78 -16.90 -6.00 13.20
CA GLY A 78 -18.12 -5.99 14.01
C GLY A 78 -19.38 -5.82 13.17
N ALA A 79 -20.50 -5.74 13.88
CA ALA A 79 -21.80 -5.43 13.32
C ALA A 79 -22.48 -4.31 14.10
N LEU A 80 -23.33 -3.56 13.43
CA LEU A 80 -24.22 -2.57 14.04
C LEU A 80 -25.66 -2.91 13.62
N THR A 81 -26.49 -3.24 14.61
CA THR A 81 -27.91 -3.52 14.43
C THR A 81 -28.72 -2.28 14.80
N VAL A 82 -29.53 -1.80 13.87
CA VAL A 82 -30.45 -0.67 14.06
C VAL A 82 -31.80 -1.23 14.47
N HIS A 83 -32.22 -0.99 15.71
CA HIS A 83 -33.53 -1.41 16.22
C HIS A 83 -34.57 -0.27 16.17
N GLY A 84 -34.14 0.97 15.91
CA GLY A 84 -35.02 2.15 15.83
C GLY A 84 -34.24 3.45 15.66
N PRO A 85 -34.92 4.61 15.54
CA PRO A 85 -34.30 5.91 15.25
C PRO A 85 -33.22 6.36 16.26
N HIS A 86 -33.23 5.79 17.47
CA HIS A 86 -32.28 6.12 18.54
C HIS A 86 -31.81 4.89 19.32
N ARG A 87 -31.98 3.68 18.78
CA ARG A 87 -31.63 2.44 19.47
C ARG A 87 -30.80 1.56 18.56
N TYR A 88 -29.58 1.31 19.01
CA TYR A 88 -28.55 0.61 18.24
C TYR A 88 -27.87 -0.42 19.13
N THR A 89 -27.45 -1.54 18.54
CA THR A 89 -26.57 -2.49 19.19
C THR A 89 -25.32 -2.60 18.34
N VAL A 90 -24.16 -2.39 18.95
CA VAL A 90 -22.86 -2.54 18.28
C VAL A 90 -22.15 -3.74 18.88
N SER A 91 -21.69 -4.66 18.03
CA SER A 91 -20.97 -5.86 18.46
C SER A 91 -19.58 -5.91 17.83
N ARG A 92 -18.58 -6.32 18.62
CA ARG A 92 -17.19 -6.54 18.18
C ARG A 92 -16.92 -8.04 18.01
N VAL A 93 -16.36 -8.44 16.86
CA VAL A 93 -16.15 -9.86 16.53
C VAL A 93 -15.11 -10.54 17.44
N ARG A 94 -14.06 -9.81 17.84
CA ARG A 94 -12.90 -10.39 18.55
C ARG A 94 -13.23 -10.88 19.96
N ASP A 95 -14.05 -10.13 20.68
CA ASP A 95 -14.28 -10.32 22.11
C ASP A 95 -15.75 -10.61 22.46
N GLN A 96 -16.65 -10.65 21.46
CA GLN A 96 -18.10 -10.69 21.65
C GLN A 96 -18.63 -9.57 22.56
N ASP A 97 -17.90 -8.46 22.63
CA ASP A 97 -18.35 -7.27 23.32
C ASP A 97 -19.53 -6.67 22.57
N GLU A 98 -20.69 -6.67 23.22
CA GLU A 98 -21.90 -6.02 22.74
C GLU A 98 -22.17 -4.75 23.56
N LEU A 99 -22.27 -3.63 22.87
CA LEU A 99 -22.65 -2.35 23.44
C LEU A 99 -24.02 -1.96 22.90
N THR A 100 -25.04 -1.96 23.77
CA THR A 100 -26.34 -1.39 23.44
C THR A 100 -26.30 0.12 23.66
N LEU A 101 -26.56 0.89 22.61
CA LEU A 101 -26.64 2.34 22.63
C LEU A 101 -28.09 2.78 22.51
N ASN A 102 -28.53 3.60 23.47
CA ASN A 102 -29.80 4.30 23.41
C ASN A 102 -29.55 5.80 23.45
N THR A 103 -29.86 6.48 22.34
CA THR A 103 -29.65 7.91 22.16
C THR A 103 -30.96 8.70 22.26
N ALA A 104 -32.05 8.06 22.73
CA ALA A 104 -33.35 8.69 22.82
C ALA A 104 -33.32 9.93 23.73
N GLY A 105 -33.74 11.08 23.18
CA GLY A 105 -33.83 12.34 23.92
C GLY A 105 -32.53 13.17 23.94
N ALA A 106 -31.46 12.73 23.27
CA ALA A 106 -30.27 13.55 23.08
C ALA A 106 -30.40 14.42 21.82
N GLU A 107 -30.05 15.71 21.92
CA GLU A 107 -30.01 16.62 20.75
C GLU A 107 -29.06 16.12 19.65
N ASP A 108 -27.93 15.48 20.04
CA ASP A 108 -26.89 14.99 19.12
C ASP A 108 -26.69 13.47 19.21
N GLY A 109 -27.74 12.68 18.95
CA GLY A 109 -27.65 11.21 18.97
C GLY A 109 -26.60 10.62 18.02
N SER A 110 -26.29 11.31 16.90
CA SER A 110 -25.23 10.93 15.96
C SER A 110 -23.82 11.06 16.55
N LEU A 111 -23.57 12.11 17.35
CA LEU A 111 -22.28 12.34 18.00
C LEU A 111 -22.02 11.32 19.11
N ILE A 112 -23.06 10.95 19.86
CA ILE A 112 -22.98 9.90 20.88
C ILE A 112 -22.60 8.56 20.23
N MET A 113 -23.25 8.22 19.11
CA MET A 113 -22.93 7.01 18.35
C MET A 113 -21.50 7.05 17.80
N GLU A 114 -21.07 8.17 17.21
CA GLU A 114 -19.70 8.37 16.72
C GLU A 114 -18.67 8.16 17.83
N THR A 115 -18.91 8.73 19.01
CA THR A 115 -18.01 8.63 20.16
C THR A 115 -17.95 7.20 20.70
N ALA A 116 -19.11 6.54 20.83
CA ALA A 116 -19.19 5.16 21.28
C ALA A 116 -18.47 4.20 20.31
N LEU A 117 -18.64 4.40 19.00
CA LEU A 117 -17.93 3.63 17.97
C LEU A 117 -16.42 3.84 18.04
N ARG A 118 -15.96 5.08 18.23
CA ARG A 118 -14.52 5.38 18.41
C ARG A 118 -13.92 4.75 19.66
N GLN A 119 -14.68 4.70 20.75
CA GLN A 119 -14.24 4.07 21.98
C GLN A 119 -14.21 2.54 21.83
N LEU A 120 -15.27 1.96 21.26
CA LEU A 120 -15.37 0.52 21.09
C LEU A 120 -14.29 -0.01 20.15
N TYR A 121 -13.96 0.69 19.05
CA TYR A 121 -12.94 0.27 18.07
C TYR A 121 -11.63 1.05 18.18
N ALA A 122 -11.27 1.58 19.36
CA ALA A 122 -10.13 2.48 19.51
C ALA A 122 -8.80 1.87 19.04
N GLU A 123 -8.57 0.58 19.35
CA GLU A 123 -7.35 -0.14 18.97
C GLU A 123 -7.27 -0.34 17.45
N GLU A 124 -8.36 -0.78 16.84
CA GLU A 124 -8.43 -1.03 15.40
C GLU A 124 -8.37 0.27 14.60
N LEU A 125 -8.95 1.35 15.12
CA LEU A 125 -8.86 2.68 14.50
C LEU A 125 -7.45 3.27 14.59
N ALA A 126 -6.73 3.02 15.69
CA ALA A 126 -5.32 3.39 15.81
C ALA A 126 -4.46 2.62 14.80
N TYR A 127 -4.67 1.31 14.70
CA TYR A 127 -4.01 0.47 13.69
C TYR A 127 -4.32 0.95 12.26
N ALA A 128 -5.59 1.26 11.99
CA ALA A 128 -6.06 1.77 10.71
C ALA A 128 -5.42 3.11 10.33
N ALA A 129 -5.21 3.98 11.31
CA ALA A 129 -4.55 5.25 11.09
C ALA A 129 -3.05 5.12 10.78
N GLU A 130 -2.36 4.19 11.44
CA GLU A 130 -0.94 3.91 11.20
C GLU A 130 -0.70 3.26 9.83
N HIS A 131 -1.60 2.37 9.39
CA HIS A 131 -1.45 1.58 8.17
C HIS A 131 -2.23 2.14 6.97
N ASN A 132 -2.79 3.36 7.08
CA ASN A 132 -3.61 4.02 6.06
C ASN A 132 -4.71 3.11 5.47
N CYS A 133 -5.45 2.45 6.35
CA CYS A 133 -6.49 1.49 5.97
C CYS A 133 -7.84 1.83 6.63
N TYR A 134 -8.93 1.20 6.19
CA TYR A 134 -10.28 1.36 6.77
C TYR A 134 -10.78 0.07 7.39
N LEU A 135 -11.67 0.20 8.39
CA LEU A 135 -12.34 -0.95 9.01
C LEU A 135 -13.66 -1.28 8.30
N ARG A 136 -14.02 -2.56 8.29
CA ARG A 136 -15.24 -3.07 7.65
C ARG A 136 -16.27 -3.43 8.70
N ILE A 137 -17.45 -2.79 8.68
CA ILE A 137 -18.55 -3.08 9.62
C ILE A 137 -19.81 -3.46 8.86
N ALA A 138 -20.51 -4.48 9.33
CA ALA A 138 -21.83 -4.83 8.81
C ALA A 138 -22.90 -3.99 9.48
N VAL A 139 -23.89 -3.50 8.72
CA VAL A 139 -25.04 -2.78 9.29
C VAL A 139 -26.30 -3.58 9.01
N GLN A 140 -26.95 -4.06 10.06
CA GLN A 140 -28.21 -4.77 9.98
C GLN A 140 -29.35 -3.82 10.35
N ASN A 141 -30.31 -3.64 9.44
CA ASN A 141 -31.49 -2.83 9.70
C ASN A 141 -32.67 -3.71 10.10
N GLU A 142 -33.07 -3.68 11.37
CA GLU A 142 -34.27 -4.36 11.87
C GLU A 142 -35.49 -3.44 11.92
N THR A 143 -35.43 -2.31 11.21
CA THR A 143 -36.55 -1.36 11.10
C THR A 143 -37.18 -1.42 9.71
N ASP A 144 -38.43 -0.96 9.61
CA ASP A 144 -39.16 -0.86 8.33
C ASP A 144 -38.71 0.33 7.46
N SER A 145 -37.72 1.12 7.90
CA SER A 145 -37.32 2.37 7.25
C SER A 145 -35.87 2.34 6.79
N TYR A 146 -35.67 2.51 5.48
CA TYR A 146 -34.35 2.67 4.87
C TYR A 146 -33.65 3.98 5.31
N ALA A 147 -34.40 4.98 5.78
CA ALA A 147 -33.81 6.23 6.25
C ALA A 147 -32.89 6.00 7.45
N HIS A 148 -33.26 5.12 8.38
CA HIS A 148 -32.45 4.80 9.55
C HIS A 148 -31.12 4.12 9.19
N PHE A 149 -31.14 3.25 8.18
CA PHE A 149 -29.92 2.67 7.62
C PHE A 149 -29.00 3.75 7.04
N ARG A 150 -29.54 4.63 6.18
CA ARG A 150 -28.75 5.69 5.52
C ARG A 150 -28.14 6.65 6.54
N ASP A 151 -28.92 7.07 7.54
CA ASP A 151 -28.47 8.02 8.55
C ASP A 151 -27.36 7.38 9.40
N THR A 152 -27.51 6.10 9.76
CA THR A 152 -26.48 5.32 10.48
C THR A 152 -25.20 5.16 9.64
N ALA A 153 -25.33 4.80 8.36
CA ALA A 153 -24.20 4.66 7.46
C ALA A 153 -23.43 5.97 7.27
N SER A 154 -24.12 7.11 7.28
CA SER A 154 -23.49 8.43 7.18
C SER A 154 -22.63 8.77 8.40
N VAL A 155 -23.01 8.31 9.60
CA VAL A 155 -22.22 8.50 10.82
C VAL A 155 -21.01 7.57 10.82
N ILE A 156 -21.17 6.31 10.41
CA ILE A 156 -20.08 5.35 10.28
C ILE A 156 -19.03 5.84 9.27
N ALA A 157 -19.45 6.40 8.13
CA ALA A 157 -18.54 6.93 7.13
C ALA A 157 -17.62 8.06 7.67
N ARG A 158 -18.04 8.79 8.71
CA ARG A 158 -17.21 9.81 9.39
C ARG A 158 -16.12 9.22 10.28
N THR A 159 -16.12 7.90 10.50
CA THR A 159 -15.25 7.22 11.48
C THR A 159 -14.13 6.37 10.89
N ARG A 160 -13.66 6.61 9.65
CA ARG A 160 -12.68 5.75 8.94
C ARG A 160 -13.13 4.27 8.87
N MET A 161 -14.45 4.06 8.87
CA MET A 161 -15.08 2.76 8.72
C MET A 161 -15.96 2.76 7.47
N VAL A 162 -16.05 1.60 6.83
CA VAL A 162 -16.87 1.38 5.63
C VAL A 162 -17.96 0.39 5.98
N VAL A 163 -19.20 0.77 5.65
CA VAL A 163 -20.38 -0.07 5.78
C VAL A 163 -20.39 -1.08 4.64
N ILE A 164 -20.54 -2.35 4.97
CA ILE A 164 -20.92 -3.38 4.01
C ILE A 164 -22.35 -3.78 4.31
N ASN A 165 -23.17 -3.74 3.26
CA ASN A 165 -24.49 -4.33 3.26
C ASN A 165 -24.33 -5.74 2.69
N GLU A 166 -24.28 -6.74 3.56
CA GLU A 166 -24.29 -8.16 3.18
C GLU A 166 -25.70 -8.74 3.32
#